data_AF-A0A266NC63-F1
#
_entry.id   AF-A0A266NC63-F1
#
_cell.length_a   1.000
_cell.length_b   1.000
_cell.length_c   1.000
_cell.angle_alpha   90.00
_cell.angle_beta   90.00
_cell.angle_gamma   90.00
#
_symmetry.space_group_name_H-M   'P 1'
#
loop_
_entity.id
_entity.type
_entity.pdbx_description
1 polymer ?
#
loop_
_entity_poly.entity_id
_entity_poly.type
_entity_poly.pdbx_seq_one_letter_code
_entity_poly.pdbx_strand_id
1 'polypeptide(L)' 'MVIQRGQISYPLPVTQDVIVLCEAPDEAAWNTFLSMYTRYGRARLTLQTRVINTDGEEDAVRFSDQYVLHR' A
#
# COMPACT_ATOMS: atom_id res chain seq x y z
N MET A 1 5.45 3.63 13.56
CA MET A 1 4.73 3.66 12.27
C MET A 1 3.29 3.27 12.55
N VAL A 2 2.31 4.12 12.20
CA VAL A 2 0.89 3.87 12.46
C VAL A 2 0.14 3.84 11.13
N ILE A 3 -0.73 2.85 10.94
CA ILE A 3 -1.67 2.81 9.81
C ILE A 3 -2.84 3.72 10.17
N GLN A 4 -3.06 4.78 9.39
CA GLN A 4 -4.08 5.79 9.68
C GLN A 4 -5.38 5.56 8.92
N ARG A 5 -5.31 4.91 7.75
CA ARG A 5 -6.48 4.58 6.91
C ARG A 5 -6.11 3.44 5.97
N GLY A 6 -6.96 2.42 5.89
CA GLY A 6 -6.88 1.37 4.87
C GLY A 6 -8.19 1.34 4.08
N GLN A 7 -8.10 1.25 2.76
CA GLN A 7 -9.25 1.02 1.88
C GLN A 7 -9.05 -0.31 1.17
N ILE A 8 -10.08 -1.17 1.19
CA ILE A 8 -10.06 -2.47 0.51
C ILE A 8 -11.15 -2.48 -0.56
N SER A 9 -10.78 -2.91 -1.77
CA SER A 9 -11.68 -3.11 -2.90
C SER A 9 -11.61 -4.57 -3.33
N TYR A 10 -12.77 -5.17 -3.60
CA TYR A 10 -12.92 -6.58 -3.99
C TYR A 10 -13.50 -6.69 -5.40
N PRO A 11 -12.71 -6.40 -6.45
CA PRO A 11 -13.18 -6.49 -7.84
C PRO A 11 -13.55 -7.91 -8.29
N LEU A 12 -12.89 -8.95 -7.77
CA LEU A 12 -13.16 -10.34 -8.12
C LEU A 12 -13.23 -11.22 -6.86
N PRO A 13 -13.98 -12.33 -6.88
CA PRO A 13 -13.99 -13.27 -5.77
C PRO A 13 -12.64 -13.98 -5.65
N VAL A 14 -12.20 -14.18 -4.40
CA VAL A 14 -11.06 -15.04 -4.06
C VAL A 14 -11.59 -16.43 -3.77
N THR A 15 -11.38 -17.36 -4.70
CA THR A 15 -11.95 -18.73 -4.64
C THR A 15 -10.90 -19.81 -4.44
N GLN A 16 -9.62 -19.47 -4.54
CA GLN A 16 -8.47 -20.36 -4.49
C GLN A 16 -7.31 -19.68 -3.74
N ASP A 17 -6.17 -20.36 -3.66
CA ASP A 17 -4.93 -19.79 -3.15
C ASP A 17 -4.55 -18.51 -3.91
N VAL A 18 -4.02 -17.54 -3.17
CA VAL A 18 -3.70 -16.20 -3.66
C VAL A 18 -2.26 -15.80 -3.37
N ILE A 19 -1.74 -14.91 -4.19
CA ILE A 19 -0.45 -14.26 -3.99
C ILE A 19 -0.70 -12.82 -3.57
N VAL A 20 -0.04 -12.39 -2.50
CA VAL A 20 -0.11 -11.01 -2.00
C VAL A 20 1.16 -10.27 -2.38
N LEU A 21 1.01 -9.17 -3.12
CA LEU A 21 2.10 -8.34 -3.61
C LEU A 21 2.00 -6.94 -2.98
N CYS A 22 3.08 -6.50 -2.34
CA CYS A 22 3.23 -5.11 -1.89
C CYS A 22 4.33 -4.45 -2.72
N GLU A 23 3.94 -3.49 -3.54
CA GLU A 23 4.89 -2.76 -4.37
C GLU A 23 5.62 -1.71 -3.53
N ALA A 24 6.92 -1.57 -3.78
CA ALA A 24 7.66 -0.44 -3.25
C ALA A 24 7.04 0.85 -3.82
N PRO A 25 6.92 1.91 -3.00
CA PRO A 25 6.49 3.20 -3.51
C PRO A 25 7.49 3.71 -4.55
N ASP A 26 7.02 4.55 -5.46
CA ASP A 26 7.92 5.20 -6.41
C ASP A 26 8.97 6.06 -5.68
N GLU A 27 10.13 6.20 -6.31
CA GLU A 27 11.28 6.88 -5.70
C GLU A 27 10.97 8.37 -5.38
N ALA A 28 10.14 9.01 -6.20
CA ALA A 28 9.76 10.41 -5.99
C ALA A 28 8.86 10.58 -4.75
N ALA A 29 7.87 9.70 -4.56
CA ALA A 29 7.01 9.64 -3.40
C ALA A 29 7.81 9.31 -2.14
N TRP A 30 8.77 8.38 -2.24
CA TRP A 30 9.67 8.05 -1.15
C TRP A 30 10.55 9.24 -0.73
N ASN A 31 11.21 9.89 -1.69
CA ASN A 31 12.05 11.06 -1.42
C ASN A 31 11.24 12.22 -0.82
N THR A 32 10.02 12.44 -1.32
CA THR A 32 9.09 13.45 -0.83
C THR A 32 8.65 13.15 0.62
N PHE A 33 8.36 11.89 0.92
CA PHE A 33 8.06 11.42 2.27
C PHE A 33 9.23 11.66 3.24
N LEU A 34 10.45 11.28 2.86
CA LEU A 34 11.65 11.48 3.68
C LEU A 34 11.92 12.96 3.94
N SER A 35 11.77 13.81 2.93
CA SER A 35 11.93 15.26 3.06
C SER A 35 10.94 15.86 4.05
N MET A 36 9.65 15.51 3.95
CA MET A 36 8.63 15.95 4.89
C MET A 36 8.89 15.47 6.31
N TYR A 37 9.26 14.20 6.48
CA TYR A 37 9.51 13.63 7.80
C TYR A 37 10.69 14.31 8.47
N THR A 38 11.77 14.53 7.72
CA THR A 38 12.98 15.22 8.22
C THR A 38 12.67 16.64 8.65
N ARG A 39 11.85 17.37 7.89
CA ARG A 39 11.54 18.78 8.16
C ARG A 39 10.52 18.99 9.28
N TYR A 40 9.50 18.14 9.36
CA TYR A 40 8.33 18.37 10.21
C TYR A 40 8.13 17.32 11.31
N GLY A 41 8.96 16.28 11.36
CA GLY A 41 8.80 15.15 12.30
C GLY A 41 7.57 14.29 12.01
N ARG A 42 6.85 14.57 10.93
CA ARG A 42 5.68 13.81 10.47
C ARG A 42 5.61 13.75 8.95
N ALA A 43 5.23 12.60 8.41
CA ALA A 43 4.98 12.42 6.99
C ALA A 43 4.03 11.26 6.76
N ARG A 44 3.47 11.22 5.54
CA ARG A 44 2.48 10.23 5.14
C ARG A 44 2.92 9.57 3.83
N LEU A 45 2.77 8.26 3.78
CA LEU A 45 3.08 7.43 2.62
C LEU A 45 1.91 6.51 2.33
N THR A 46 1.50 6.44 1.08
CA THR A 46 0.48 5.49 0.64
C THR A 46 1.16 4.26 0.07
N LEU A 47 0.78 3.07 0.51
CA LEU A 47 1.22 1.80 -0.08
C LEU A 47 0.05 1.11 -0.76
N GLN A 48 0.33 0.47 -1.89
CA GLN A 48 -0.62 -0.34 -2.61
C GLN A 48 -0.25 -1.81 -2.44
N THR A 49 -1.22 -2.61 -2.03
CA THR A 49 -1.10 -4.05 -1.96
C THR A 49 -2.16 -4.66 -2.86
N ARG A 50 -1.76 -5.65 -3.66
CA ARG A 50 -2.64 -6.36 -4.59
C ARG A 50 -2.65 -7.84 -4.23
N VAL A 51 -3.82 -8.45 -4.30
CA VAL A 51 -4.01 -9.89 -4.13
C VAL A 51 -4.45 -10.43 -5.48
N ILE A 52 -3.68 -11.35 -6.03
CA ILE A 52 -3.97 -11.99 -7.31
C ILE A 52 -4.27 -13.47 -7.06
N ASN A 53 -5.18 -14.05 -7.84
CA ASN A 53 -5.42 -15.49 -7.82
C ASN A 53 -4.22 -16.21 -8.45
N THR A 54 -3.82 -17.37 -7.93
CA THR A 54 -2.64 -18.09 -8.44
C THR A 54 -2.76 -18.44 -9.94
N ASP A 55 -3.98 -18.62 -10.44
CA ASP A 55 -4.27 -19.02 -11.82
C ASP A 55 -4.44 -17.81 -12.79
N GLY A 56 -4.19 -16.58 -12.36
CA GLY A 56 -4.34 -15.38 -13.21
C GLY A 56 -3.60 -14.14 -12.72
N GLU A 57 -3.56 -13.10 -13.56
CA GLU A 57 -2.89 -11.82 -13.23
C GLU A 57 -3.86 -10.72 -12.75
N GLU A 58 -5.15 -11.00 -12.73
CA GLU A 58 -6.16 -10.01 -12.33
C GLU A 58 -6.15 -9.80 -10.81
N ASP A 59 -6.19 -8.53 -10.41
CA ASP A 59 -6.33 -8.15 -9.01
C ASP A 59 -7.69 -8.65 -8.50
N ALA A 60 -7.70 -9.62 -7.59
CA ALA A 60 -8.90 -10.06 -6.88
C ALA A 60 -9.23 -9.14 -5.70
N VAL A 61 -8.20 -8.62 -5.04
CA VAL A 61 -8.33 -7.63 -3.97
C VAL A 61 -7.29 -6.53 -4.16
N ARG A 62 -7.71 -5.28 -3.99
CA ARG A 62 -6.81 -4.12 -3.95
C ARG A 62 -6.90 -3.47 -2.59
N PHE A 63 -5.76 -3.20 -2.00
CA PHE A 63 -5.64 -2.59 -0.70
C PHE A 63 -4.77 -1.33 -0.79
N SER A 64 -5.33 -0.21 -0.38
CA SER A 64 -4.67 1.09 -0.38
C SER A 64 -4.57 1.57 1.06
N ASP A 65 -3.35 1.51 1.58
CA ASP A 65 -3.04 1.88 2.96
C ASP A 65 -2.35 3.21 3.04
N GLN A 66 -2.61 3.94 4.11
CA GLN A 66 -1.94 5.17 4.43
C GLN A 66 -1.18 5.09 5.75
N TYR A 67 0.14 5.05 5.62
CA TYR A 67 1.10 5.02 6.71
C TYR A 67 1.47 6.42 7.12
N VAL A 68 1.46 6.70 8.42
CA VAL A 68 1.98 7.95 8.99
C VAL A 68 3.12 7.61 9.94
N LEU A 69 4.25 8.29 9.71
CA LEU A 69 5.29 8.43 10.72
C LEU A 69 5.08 9.75 11.44
N HIS A 70 5.15 9.71 12.76
CA HIS A 70 5.29 10.89 13.61
C HIS A 70 6.30 10.54 14.72
N ARG A 71 7.13 11.51 15.10
CA ARG A 71 8.00 11.42 16.29
C ARG A 71 7.30 11.97 17.52
#